data_AF-A0A5C7ICL5-F1
#
_entry.id   AF-A0A5C7ICL5-F1
#
_cell.length_a   1.000
_cell.length_b   1.000
_cell.length_c   1.000
_cell.angle_alpha   90.00
_cell.angle_beta   90.00
_cell.angle_gamma   90.00
#
_symmetry.space_group_name_H-M   'P 1'
#
loop_
_entity.id
_entity.type
_entity.pdbx_description
1 polymer ?
#
loop_
_entity_poly.entity_id
_entity_poly.type
_entity_poly.pdbx_seq_one_letter_code
_entity_poly.pdbx_strand_id
1 'polypeptide(L)'
;MQEFHIRYHEETGIPFASFYPGCIATTGLLREHIPLFRLHFPPFQKYITKGYVSRDEAGKRLAQVVGEASLTKSGFYWSWNKESAVGRS
;
A
#
# COMPACT_ATOMS: atom_id res chain seq x y z
N MET A 1 8.32 8.53 -6.25
CA MET A 1 9.02 8.43 -4.96
C MET A 1 10.52 8.28 -5.14
N GLN A 2 11.00 7.41 -6.04
CA GLN A 2 12.44 7.25 -6.34
C GLN A 2 13.12 8.58 -6.76
N GLU A 3 12.56 9.32 -7.72
CA GLU A 3 13.11 10.61 -8.13
C GLU A 3 13.11 11.66 -6.99
N PHE A 4 12.09 11.66 -6.13
CA PHE A 4 12.07 12.56 -4.98
C PHE A 4 13.15 12.22 -3.97
N HIS A 5 13.41 10.92 -3.76
CA HIS A 5 14.52 10.47 -2.95
C HIS A 5 15.87 10.94 -3.53
N ILE A 6 16.12 10.67 -4.81
CA ILE A 6 17.38 11.02 -5.48
C ILE A 6 17.64 12.53 -5.44
N ARG A 7 16.60 13.34 -5.68
CA ARG A 7 16.76 14.79 -5.84
C ARG A 7 16.76 15.58 -4.54
N TYR A 8 16.07 15.11 -3.51
CA TYR A 8 15.76 15.95 -2.33
C TYR A 8 16.05 15.30 -0.99
N HIS A 9 16.20 13.98 -0.89
CA HIS A 9 16.35 13.33 0.41
C HIS A 9 17.65 13.72 1.13
N GLU A 10 18.77 13.76 0.40
CA GLU A 10 20.08 14.09 0.97
C GLU A 10 20.12 15.53 1.53
N GLU A 11 19.56 16.49 0.79
CA GLU A 11 19.53 17.91 1.17
C GLU A 11 18.54 18.19 2.30
N THR A 12 17.34 17.60 2.26
CA THR A 12 16.23 17.96 3.17
C THR A 12 16.09 17.04 4.38
N GLY A 13 16.65 15.83 4.31
CA GLY A 13 16.39 14.76 5.28
C GLY A 13 14.97 14.18 5.22
N ILE A 14 14.09 14.68 4.34
CA ILE A 14 12.70 14.21 4.23
C ILE A 14 12.66 12.81 3.62
N PRO A 15 12.00 11.82 4.26
CA PRO A 15 11.89 10.49 3.69
C PRO A 15 10.79 10.41 2.64
N PHE A 16 11.11 9.84 1.48
CA PHE A 16 10.17 9.59 0.39
C PHE A 16 10.05 8.09 0.15
N ALA A 17 8.91 7.50 0.48
CA ALA A 17 8.63 6.08 0.22
C ALA A 17 7.30 5.89 -0.51
N SER A 18 7.19 4.83 -1.30
CA SER A 18 5.92 4.34 -1.85
C SER A 18 5.46 3.11 -1.06
N PHE A 19 4.16 2.85 -1.02
CA PHE A 19 3.66 1.63 -0.40
C PHE A 19 2.43 1.07 -1.11
N TYR A 20 2.25 -0.24 -0.99
CA TYR A 20 1.06 -0.96 -1.40
C TYR A 20 0.49 -1.72 -0.19
N PRO A 21 -0.65 -1.28 0.37
CA PRO A 21 -1.23 -1.92 1.55
C PRO A 21 -1.88 -3.26 1.26
N GLY A 22 -2.10 -3.61 0.00
CA GLY A 22 -2.93 -4.74 -0.44
C GLY A 22 -4.13 -4.29 -1.27
N CYS A 23 -4.93 -5.24 -1.74
CA CYS A 23 -6.05 -4.96 -2.64
C CYS A 23 -7.29 -4.49 -1.84
N ILE A 24 -7.55 -3.18 -1.86
CA ILE A 24 -8.73 -2.59 -1.21
C ILE A 24 -9.92 -2.64 -2.17
N ALA A 25 -10.47 -3.85 -2.36
CA ALA A 25 -11.54 -4.12 -3.33
C ALA A 25 -12.89 -3.47 -2.99
N THR A 26 -13.01 -2.79 -1.84
CA THR A 26 -14.23 -2.08 -1.42
C THR A 26 -14.24 -0.58 -1.75
N THR A 27 -13.19 -0.06 -2.39
CA THR A 27 -13.11 1.35 -2.82
C THR A 27 -13.83 1.58 -4.16
N GLY A 28 -14.15 2.84 -4.48
CA GLY A 28 -14.83 3.24 -5.72
C GLY A 28 -14.02 2.98 -7.00
N LEU A 29 -12.70 2.77 -6.88
CA LEU A 29 -11.74 2.79 -7.98
C LEU A 29 -12.01 1.79 -9.11
N LEU A 30 -12.68 0.66 -8.81
CA LEU A 30 -13.06 -0.37 -9.80
C LEU A 30 -14.59 -0.55 -9.93
N ARG A 31 -15.37 0.23 -9.17
CA ARG A 31 -16.81 0.03 -8.99
C ARG A 31 -17.68 0.80 -9.99
N GLU A 32 -17.11 1.78 -10.67
CA GLU A 32 -17.86 2.69 -11.55
C GLU A 32 -17.91 2.21 -13.00
N HIS A 33 -16.92 1.42 -13.43
CA HIS A 33 -16.80 1.07 -14.84
C HIS A 33 -17.65 -0.15 -15.25
N ILE A 34 -17.79 -1.16 -14.36
CA ILE A 34 -18.55 -2.39 -14.64
C ILE A 34 -19.20 -2.91 -13.34
N PRO A 35 -20.54 -2.88 -13.21
CA PRO A 35 -21.26 -3.25 -11.99
C PRO A 35 -20.97 -4.68 -11.49
N LEU A 36 -20.71 -5.61 -12.41
CA LEU A 36 -20.39 -7.00 -12.11
C LEU A 36 -19.14 -7.15 -11.22
N PHE A 37 -18.12 -6.30 -11.45
CA PHE A 37 -16.90 -6.32 -10.64
C PHE A 37 -17.15 -5.85 -9.20
N ARG A 38 -18.17 -5.01 -8.96
CA ARG A 38 -18.51 -4.59 -7.60
C ARG A 38 -18.92 -5.78 -6.73
N LEU A 39 -19.60 -6.77 -7.30
CA LEU A 39 -20.12 -7.92 -6.58
C LEU A 39 -19.09 -9.06 -6.49
N HIS A 40 -18.42 -9.40 -7.59
CA HIS A 40 -17.57 -10.59 -7.65
C HIS A 40 -16.09 -10.34 -7.36
N PHE A 41 -15.59 -9.14 -7.66
CA PHE A 41 -14.17 -8.84 -7.46
C PHE A 41 -13.74 -8.91 -5.99
N PRO A 42 -14.51 -8.39 -5.01
CA PRO A 42 -14.10 -8.49 -3.61
C PRO A 42 -14.03 -9.93 -3.07
N PRO A 43 -15.06 -10.80 -3.27
CA PRO A 43 -14.95 -12.21 -2.91
C PRO A 43 -13.81 -12.93 -3.63
N PHE A 44 -13.59 -12.66 -4.91
CA PHE A 44 -12.48 -13.23 -5.67
C PHE A 44 -11.13 -12.84 -5.05
N GLN A 45 -10.94 -11.56 -4.73
CA GLN A 45 -9.72 -11.07 -4.09
C GLN A 45 -9.52 -11.65 -2.67
N LYS A 46 -10.61 -11.91 -1.96
CA LYS A 46 -10.57 -12.46 -0.60
C LYS A 46 -10.26 -13.94 -0.56
N TYR A 47 -10.91 -14.73 -1.41
CA TYR A 47 -10.88 -16.19 -1.32
C TYR A 47 -9.95 -16.85 -2.32
N ILE A 48 -9.71 -16.24 -3.49
CA ILE A 48 -8.89 -16.83 -4.56
C ILE A 48 -7.47 -16.27 -4.54
N THR A 49 -7.31 -14.96 -4.76
CA THR A 49 -5.96 -14.33 -4.80
C THR A 49 -5.37 -14.11 -3.42
N LYS A 50 -6.22 -14.08 -2.38
CA LYS A 50 -5.86 -13.74 -0.99
C LYS A 50 -5.20 -12.37 -0.85
N GLY A 51 -5.42 -11.48 -1.83
CA GLY A 51 -4.87 -10.13 -1.85
C GLY A 51 -5.74 -9.09 -1.15
N TYR A 52 -6.97 -9.45 -0.77
CA TYR A 52 -7.93 -8.53 -0.15
C TYR A 52 -7.45 -7.95 1.18
N VAL A 53 -7.58 -6.64 1.33
CA VAL A 53 -7.35 -5.91 2.57
C VAL A 53 -8.51 -4.94 2.82
N SER A 54 -8.97 -4.85 4.07
CA SER A 54 -10.02 -3.89 4.44
C SER A 54 -9.47 -2.46 4.46
N ARG A 55 -10.35 -1.46 4.41
CA ARG A 55 -9.93 -0.05 4.49
C ARG A 55 -9.22 0.23 5.82
N ASP A 56 -9.75 -0.29 6.93
CA ASP A 56 -9.17 -0.08 8.26
C ASP A 56 -7.78 -0.70 8.38
N GLU A 57 -7.60 -1.91 7.86
CA GLU A 57 -6.30 -2.59 7.84
C GLU A 57 -5.28 -1.86 6.96
N ALA A 58 -5.70 -1.39 5.79
CA ALA A 58 -4.85 -0.55 4.94
C ALA A 58 -4.46 0.77 5.65
N GLY A 59 -5.37 1.35 6.43
CA GLY A 59 -5.11 2.54 7.25
C GLY A 59 -4.08 2.28 8.35
N LYS A 60 -4.17 1.13 9.04
CA LYS A 60 -3.16 0.72 10.03
C LYS A 60 -1.78 0.58 9.40
N ARG A 61 -1.68 -0.07 8.24
CA ARG A 61 -0.41 -0.22 7.49
C ARG A 61 0.19 1.12 7.08
N LEU A 62 -0.64 2.06 6.64
CA LEU A 62 -0.21 3.42 6.36
C LEU A 62 0.35 4.09 7.62
N ALA A 63 -0.34 3.96 8.76
CA ALA A 63 0.14 4.51 10.03
C ALA A 63 1.50 3.93 10.43
N GLN A 64 1.75 2.64 10.16
CA GLN A 64 3.06 2.02 10.39
C GLN A 64 4.17 2.64 9.53
N VAL A 65 3.95 2.83 8.22
CA VAL A 65 4.95 3.46 7.33
C VAL A 65 5.33 4.87 7.78
N VAL A 66 4.35 5.61 8.29
CA VAL A 66 4.56 7.00 8.70
C VAL A 66 5.15 7.09 10.10
N GLY A 67 4.78 6.19 11.01
CA GLY A 67 5.11 6.29 12.44
C GLY A 67 6.26 5.41 12.93
N GLU A 68 6.56 4.29 12.26
CA GLU A 68 7.59 3.35 12.71
C GLU A 68 8.95 3.66 12.06
N ALA A 69 9.96 3.95 12.87
CA ALA A 69 11.31 4.29 12.39
C ALA A 69 11.96 3.19 11.53
N SER A 70 11.54 1.92 11.68
CA SER A 70 11.97 0.80 10.86
C SER A 70 11.44 0.84 9.42
N LEU A 71 10.37 1.60 9.16
CA LEU A 71 9.67 1.70 7.88
C LEU A 71 9.78 3.09 7.23
N THR A 72 10.42 4.05 7.88
CA THR A 72 10.60 5.43 7.37
C THR A 72 11.81 5.58 6.44
N LYS A 73 12.34 4.49 5.89
CA LYS A 73 13.49 4.54 4.97
C LYS A 73 13.10 5.18 3.64
N SER A 74 13.85 6.20 3.22
CA SER A 74 13.65 6.91 1.96
C SER A 74 14.07 6.05 0.77
N GLY A 75 13.44 6.26 -0.38
CA GLY A 75 13.65 5.51 -1.62
C GLY A 75 12.98 4.14 -1.67
N PHE A 76 12.32 3.71 -0.60
CA PHE A 76 11.80 2.34 -0.50
C PHE A 76 10.36 2.21 -1.00
N TYR A 77 10.07 1.01 -1.51
CA TYR A 77 8.73 0.50 -1.75
C TYR A 77 8.35 -0.52 -0.68
N TRP A 78 7.29 -0.21 0.07
CA TRP A 78 6.74 -1.07 1.13
C TRP A 78 5.54 -1.87 0.64
N SER A 79 5.53 -3.16 0.93
CA SER A 79 4.40 -4.05 0.65
C SER A 79 4.20 -5.03 1.80
N TRP A 80 3.04 -5.66 1.89
CA TRP A 80 2.74 -6.62 2.96
C TRP A 80 2.63 -8.04 2.43
N ASN A 81 3.24 -8.97 3.17
CA ASN A 81 2.92 -10.39 3.09
C ASN A 81 2.22 -10.78 4.39
N LYS A 82 0.92 -11.06 4.32
CA LYS A 82 0.05 -11.24 5.49
C LYS A 82 0.13 -10.01 6.42
N GLU A 83 0.78 -10.13 7.57
CA GLU A 83 0.88 -9.10 8.62
C GLU A 83 2.25 -8.40 8.63
N SER A 84 3.23 -8.89 7.86
CA SER A 84 4.59 -8.36 7.89
C SER A 84 4.87 -7.46 6.69
N ALA A 85 5.47 -6.29 6.96
CA ALA A 85 5.96 -5.38 5.95
C ALA A 85 7.27 -5.90 5.32
N VAL A 86 7.40 -5.71 4.00
CA VAL A 86 8.56 -6.08 3.19
C VAL A 86 8.95 -4.86 2.35
N GLY A 87 10.17 -4.38 2.55
CA GLY A 87 10.75 -3.23 1.84
C GLY A 87 11.65 -3.65 0.70
N ARG A 88 11.59 -2.92 -0.41
CA ARG A 88 12.55 -3.01 -1.53
C ARG A 88 13.07 -1.62 -1.85
N SER A 89 14.38 -1.51 -2.10
CA SER A 89 15.03 -0.28 -2.59
C SER A 89 14.92 -0.14 -4.09
#